data_AF-A0A2J8QY10-F1
#
_entry.id   AF-A0A2J8QY10-F1
#
_cell.length_a   1.000
_cell.length_b   1.000
_cell.length_c   1.000
_cell.angle_alpha   90.00
_cell.angle_beta   90.00
_cell.angle_gamma   90.00
#
_symmetry.space_group_name_H-M   'P 1'
#
loop_
_entity.id
_entity.type
_entity.pdbx_description
1 polymer ?
#
loop_
_entity_poly.entity_id
_entity_poly.type
_entity_poly.pdbx_seq_one_letter_code
_entity_poly.pdbx_strand_id
1 'polypeptide(L)'
;MTLQWAAVATFLYAEIGLILIFCLPFIPPQRWQKIFSFNVWGKIATFWNKAFLTIIILLIVLFLDAVREVRKYSSVHTIEKSSTSRPDAYEHTQMKLFRSQRNLYISGFSLFFWLVLRRLVTLITQLAKELSN
;
A
#
# COMPACT_ATOMS: atom_id res chain seq x y z
N MET A 1 -6.61 15.98 -6.38
CA MET A 1 -5.62 15.16 -5.64
C MET A 1 -4.25 15.59 -6.09
N THR A 2 -3.22 15.64 -5.24
CA THR A 2 -1.86 15.86 -5.74
C THR A 2 -1.41 14.60 -6.50
N LEU A 3 -0.50 14.76 -7.47
CA LEU A 3 -0.03 13.66 -8.33
C LEU A 3 0.57 12.51 -7.52
N GLN A 4 1.24 12.82 -6.41
CA GLN A 4 1.78 11.88 -5.44
C GLN A 4 0.70 10.93 -4.88
N TRP A 5 -0.39 11.46 -4.33
CA TRP A 5 -1.46 10.63 -3.74
C TRP A 5 -2.23 9.82 -4.79
N ALA A 6 -2.33 10.32 -6.03
CA ALA A 6 -2.92 9.58 -7.14
C ALA A 6 -2.05 8.37 -7.54
N ALA A 7 -0.72 8.52 -7.58
CA ALA A 7 0.19 7.42 -7.84
C ALA A 7 0.08 6.32 -6.76
N VAL A 8 -0.01 6.72 -5.50
CA VAL A 8 -0.12 5.78 -4.36
C VAL A 8 -1.46 5.06 -4.37
N ALA A 9 -2.55 5.76 -4.69
CA ALA A 9 -3.86 5.13 -4.85
C ALA A 9 -3.87 4.14 -6.01
N THR A 10 -3.24 4.48 -7.14
CA THR A 10 -3.11 3.59 -8.30
C THR A 10 -2.31 2.33 -7.93
N PHE A 11 -1.22 2.50 -7.20
CA PHE A 11 -0.41 1.40 -6.69
C PHE A 11 -1.23 0.50 -5.75
N LEU A 12 -1.97 1.07 -4.80
CA LEU A 12 -2.88 0.33 -3.92
C LEU A 12 -3.93 -0.48 -4.70
N TYR A 13 -4.56 0.09 -5.73
CA TYR A 13 -5.53 -0.63 -6.55
C TYR A 13 -4.90 -1.80 -7.31
N ALA A 14 -3.66 -1.63 -7.79
CA ALA A 14 -2.91 -2.73 -8.41
C ALA A 14 -2.60 -3.85 -7.39
N GLU A 15 -2.21 -3.51 -6.16
CA GLU A 15 -1.98 -4.47 -5.08
C GLU A 15 -3.25 -5.28 -4.77
N ILE A 16 -4.39 -4.60 -4.61
CA ILE A 16 -5.68 -5.26 -4.37
C ILE A 16 -6.03 -6.20 -5.52
N GLY A 17 -5.88 -5.74 -6.77
CA GLY A 17 -6.12 -6.57 -7.95
C GLY A 17 -5.25 -7.82 -7.96
N LEU A 18 -3.95 -7.68 -7.68
CA LEU A 18 -3.01 -8.81 -7.61
C LEU A 18 -3.35 -9.77 -6.48
N ILE A 19 -3.67 -9.28 -5.28
CA ILE A 19 -4.09 -10.12 -4.14
C ILE A 19 -5.37 -10.88 -4.48
N LEU A 20 -6.36 -10.22 -5.08
CA LEU A 20 -7.59 -10.89 -5.49
C LEU A 20 -7.31 -11.97 -6.53
N ILE A 21 -6.46 -11.71 -7.52
CA ILE A 21 -6.04 -12.71 -8.52
C ILE A 21 -5.35 -13.90 -7.85
N PHE A 22 -4.48 -13.67 -6.86
CA PHE A 22 -3.78 -14.75 -6.15
C PHE A 22 -4.67 -15.51 -5.17
N CYS A 23 -5.64 -14.85 -4.53
CA CYS A 23 -6.56 -15.48 -3.57
C CYS A 23 -7.74 -16.19 -4.26
N LEU A 24 -8.09 -15.81 -5.49
CA LEU A 24 -9.18 -16.46 -6.21
C LEU A 24 -8.82 -17.91 -6.53
N PRO A 25 -9.66 -18.90 -6.14
CA PRO A 25 -9.42 -20.32 -6.43
C PRO A 25 -9.57 -20.66 -7.94
N PHE A 26 -9.68 -19.66 -8.80
CA PHE A 26 -9.89 -19.83 -10.24
C PHE A 26 -8.66 -20.35 -10.97
N ILE A 27 -7.45 -20.17 -10.39
CA ILE A 27 -6.20 -20.66 -10.97
C ILE A 27 -5.68 -21.81 -10.10
N PRO A 28 -5.82 -23.08 -10.53
CA PRO A 28 -5.31 -24.20 -9.76
C PRO A 28 -3.78 -24.10 -9.59
N PRO A 29 -3.23 -24.56 -8.45
CA PRO A 29 -1.81 -24.46 -8.14
C PRO A 29 -0.90 -25.11 -9.19
N GLN A 30 -1.42 -26.08 -9.94
CA GLN A 30 -0.74 -26.72 -11.09
C GLN A 30 -0.42 -25.74 -12.25
N ARG A 31 -1.26 -24.73 -12.49
CA ARG A 31 -0.99 -23.70 -13.52
C ARG A 31 0.07 -22.71 -13.06
N TRP A 32 0.01 -22.33 -11.80
CA TRP A 32 1.05 -21.52 -11.16
C TRP A 32 2.39 -22.25 -11.20
N GLN A 33 2.43 -23.54 -10.88
CA GLN A 33 3.64 -24.36 -10.97
C GLN A 33 4.29 -24.31 -12.36
N LYS A 34 3.51 -24.33 -13.45
CA LYS A 34 4.05 -24.25 -14.81
C LYS A 34 4.65 -22.88 -15.17
N ILE A 35 4.18 -21.82 -14.51
CA ILE A 35 4.71 -20.45 -14.65
C ILE A 35 5.94 -20.27 -13.75
N PHE A 36 5.92 -20.83 -12.54
CA PHE A 36 6.99 -20.72 -11.55
C PHE A 36 8.16 -21.68 -11.77
N SER A 37 7.95 -22.80 -12.48
CA SER A 37 9.01 -23.76 -12.83
C SER A 37 9.94 -23.29 -13.94
N PHE A 38 9.61 -22.17 -14.60
CA PHE A 38 10.55 -21.53 -15.51
C PHE A 38 11.79 -21.10 -14.73
N ASN A 39 12.95 -21.60 -15.14
CA ASN A 39 14.29 -21.35 -14.56
C ASN A 39 14.65 -19.85 -14.38
N VAL A 40 13.82 -18.97 -14.94
CA VAL A 40 13.85 -17.51 -14.83
C VAL A 40 13.44 -17.04 -13.42
N TRP A 41 12.66 -17.83 -12.67
CA TRP A 41 12.12 -17.43 -11.37
C TRP A 41 13.21 -17.27 -10.29
N GLY A 42 14.29 -18.06 -10.35
CA GLY A 42 15.42 -17.89 -9.44
C GLY A 42 16.12 -16.53 -9.60
N LYS A 43 16.31 -16.07 -10.84
CA LYS A 43 16.91 -14.76 -11.13
C LYS A 43 15.95 -13.61 -10.83
N ILE A 44 14.66 -13.79 -11.10
CA ILE A 44 13.65 -12.77 -10.78
C ILE A 44 13.50 -12.60 -9.27
N ALA A 45 13.60 -13.67 -8.47
CA ALA A 45 13.46 -13.61 -7.01
C ALA A 45 14.50 -12.68 -6.34
N THR A 46 15.75 -12.70 -6.81
CA THR A 46 16.80 -11.81 -6.27
C THR A 46 16.52 -10.35 -6.59
N PHE A 47 16.02 -10.06 -7.81
CA PHE A 47 15.61 -8.72 -8.20
C PHE A 47 14.38 -8.25 -7.43
N TRP A 48 13.39 -9.14 -7.23
CA TRP A 48 12.18 -8.88 -6.45
C TRP A 48 12.48 -8.50 -5.01
N ASN A 49 13.47 -9.10 -4.36
CA ASN A 49 13.82 -8.73 -2.99
C ASN A 49 14.38 -7.30 -2.90
N LYS A 50 15.20 -6.89 -3.88
CA LYS A 50 15.69 -5.51 -3.97
C LYS A 50 14.54 -4.53 -4.23
N ALA A 51 13.71 -4.81 -5.24
CA ALA A 51 12.55 -3.97 -5.56
C ALA A 51 11.57 -3.86 -4.38
N PHE A 52 11.30 -4.97 -3.70
CA PHE A 52 10.46 -5.00 -2.51
C PHE A 52 11.00 -4.08 -1.41
N LEU A 53 12.30 -4.15 -1.13
CA LEU A 53 12.93 -3.33 -0.09
C LEU A 53 12.93 -1.84 -0.46
N THR A 54 13.15 -1.51 -1.72
CA THR A 54 13.05 -0.11 -2.18
C THR A 54 11.63 0.42 -2.03
N ILE A 55 10.63 -0.35 -2.44
CA ILE A 55 9.21 0.06 -2.39
C ILE A 55 8.72 0.17 -0.94
N ILE A 56 9.07 -0.77 -0.04
CA ILE A 56 8.64 -0.69 1.36
C ILE A 56 9.22 0.56 2.05
N ILE A 57 10.48 0.91 1.79
CA ILE A 57 11.07 2.14 2.36
C ILE A 57 10.32 3.37 1.85
N LEU A 58 10.01 3.43 0.56
CA LEU A 58 9.24 4.53 -0.03
C LEU A 58 7.86 4.66 0.62
N LEU A 59 7.14 3.55 0.78
CA LEU A 59 5.82 3.52 1.42
C LEU A 59 5.89 3.94 2.90
N ILE A 60 6.92 3.54 3.64
CA ILE A 60 7.13 3.99 5.04
C ILE A 60 7.33 5.50 5.09
N VAL A 61 8.19 6.06 4.23
CA VAL A 61 8.44 7.51 4.19
C VAL A 61 7.14 8.26 3.90
N LEU A 62 6.38 7.79 2.91
CA LEU A 62 5.09 8.38 2.55
C LEU A 62 4.06 8.27 3.68
N PHE A 63 4.02 7.14 4.37
CA PHE A 63 3.13 6.93 5.52
C PHE A 63 3.48 7.88 6.67
N LEU A 64 4.78 8.03 6.98
CA LEU A 64 5.24 8.99 7.99
C LEU A 64 4.91 10.44 7.60
N ASP A 65 5.02 10.78 6.32
CA ASP A 65 4.59 12.09 5.80
C ASP A 65 3.08 12.30 5.99
N ALA A 66 2.26 11.29 5.66
CA ALA A 66 0.82 11.32 5.91
C ALA A 66 0.48 11.49 7.39
N VAL A 67 1.17 10.77 8.29
CA VAL A 67 0.99 10.89 9.76
C VAL A 67 1.34 12.31 10.23
N ARG A 68 2.47 12.86 9.77
CA ARG A 68 2.88 14.23 10.09
C ARG A 68 1.85 15.25 9.58
N GLU A 69 1.37 15.05 8.36
CA GLU A 69 0.37 15.91 7.73
C GLU A 69 -0.96 15.89 8.52
N VAL A 70 -1.46 14.70 8.89
CA VAL A 70 -2.65 14.56 9.74
C VAL A 70 -2.45 15.21 11.11
N ARG A 71 -1.31 14.97 11.78
CA ARG A 71 -1.02 15.57 13.10
C ARG A 71 -0.93 17.10 13.03
N LYS A 72 -0.30 17.65 11.99
CA LYS A 72 -0.16 19.09 11.77
C LYS A 72 -1.52 19.76 11.57
N TYR A 73 -2.39 19.18 10.74
CA TYR A 73 -3.72 19.75 10.54
C TYR A 73 -4.63 19.53 11.76
N SER A 74 -4.44 18.43 12.50
CA SER A 74 -5.15 18.19 13.76
C SER A 74 -4.76 19.15 14.88
N SER A 75 -3.48 19.53 15.01
CA SER A 75 -3.03 20.48 16.04
C SER A 75 -3.45 21.91 15.73
N VAL A 76 -3.38 22.33 14.47
CA VAL A 76 -3.90 23.64 14.02
C VAL A 76 -5.41 23.75 14.28
N HIS A 77 -6.17 22.68 14.01
CA HIS A 77 -7.59 22.64 14.31
C HIS A 77 -7.91 22.83 15.81
N THR A 78 -7.12 22.24 16.72
CA THR A 78 -7.33 22.41 18.17
C THR A 78 -7.04 23.84 18.65
N ILE A 79 -6.06 24.51 18.04
CA ILE A 79 -5.67 25.90 18.37
C ILE A 79 -6.68 26.90 17.77
N GLU A 80 -7.22 26.65 16.58
CA GLU A 80 -8.29 27.49 16.01
C GLU A 80 -9.58 27.34 16.84
N LYS A 81 -9.94 26.14 17.29
CA LYS A 81 -11.15 25.90 18.10
C LYS A 81 -11.15 26.58 19.48
N SER A 82 -9.99 26.94 20.01
CA SER A 82 -9.86 27.71 21.25
C SER A 82 -9.85 29.23 21.03
N SER A 83 -9.81 29.71 19.78
CA SER A 83 -9.90 31.13 19.43
C SER A 83 -11.24 31.42 18.73
N THR A 84 -12.18 31.97 19.51
CA THR A 84 -13.59 32.27 19.18
C THR A 84 -13.80 33.30 18.05
N SER A 85 -12.88 33.46 17.10
CA SER A 85 -12.98 34.45 16.04
C SER A 85 -12.85 33.82 14.65
N ARG A 86 -13.94 33.90 13.86
CA ARG A 86 -14.06 33.71 12.40
C ARG A 86 -14.64 32.35 11.94
N PRO A 87 -15.98 32.23 11.81
CA PRO A 87 -16.69 31.04 11.32
C PRO A 87 -16.22 30.49 9.96
N ASP A 88 -15.80 31.36 9.02
CA ASP A 88 -15.42 30.94 7.65
C ASP A 88 -14.10 30.16 7.55
N ALA A 89 -13.21 30.27 8.54
CA ALA A 89 -11.93 29.54 8.54
C ALA A 89 -12.09 28.07 8.97
N TYR A 90 -13.15 27.78 9.74
CA TYR A 90 -13.39 26.46 10.32
C TYR A 90 -13.74 25.40 9.26
N GLU A 91 -14.50 25.76 8.21
CA GLU A 91 -14.88 24.81 7.17
C GLU A 91 -13.71 24.41 6.26
N HIS A 92 -12.80 25.35 5.97
CA HIS A 92 -11.61 25.08 5.15
C HIS A 92 -10.58 24.17 5.86
N THR A 93 -10.46 24.27 7.18
CA THR A 93 -9.59 23.39 7.98
C THR A 93 -10.16 21.98 8.11
N GLN A 94 -11.48 21.84 8.29
CA GLN A 94 -12.18 20.55 8.29
C GLN A 94 -11.97 19.78 6.98
N MET A 95 -12.15 20.43 5.82
CA MET A 95 -11.96 19.78 4.52
C MET A 95 -10.52 19.28 4.29
N LYS A 96 -9.51 19.99 4.81
CA LYS A 96 -8.09 19.57 4.69
C LYS A 96 -7.75 18.40 5.61
N LEU A 97 -8.37 18.33 6.78
CA LEU A 97 -8.23 17.20 7.72
C LEU A 97 -8.77 15.90 7.13
N PHE A 98 -9.97 15.92 6.55
CA PHE A 98 -10.53 14.77 5.85
C PHE A 98 -9.67 14.33 4.65
N ARG A 99 -9.04 15.29 3.94
CA ARG A 99 -8.10 14.97 2.86
C ARG A 99 -6.86 14.23 3.37
N SER A 100 -6.26 14.69 4.48
CA SER A 100 -5.08 14.05 5.08
C SER A 100 -5.37 12.67 5.68
N GLN A 101 -6.55 12.48 6.28
CA GLN A 101 -6.97 11.18 6.82
C GLN A 101 -7.08 10.11 5.73
N ARG A 102 -7.70 10.45 4.58
CA ARG A 102 -7.76 9.53 3.43
C ARG A 102 -6.38 9.13 2.93
N ASN A 103 -5.46 10.08 2.83
CA ASN A 103 -4.09 9.83 2.38
C ASN A 103 -3.33 8.91 3.34
N LEU A 104 -3.56 9.07 4.65
CA LEU A 104 -3.04 8.17 5.68
C LEU A 104 -3.57 6.75 5.52
N TYR A 105 -4.89 6.58 5.29
CA TYR A 105 -5.46 5.26 5.06
C TYR A 105 -4.91 4.62 3.78
N ILE A 106 -4.83 5.36 2.67
CA ILE A 106 -4.31 4.85 1.39
C ILE A 106 -2.86 4.36 1.54
N SER A 107 -1.98 5.17 2.14
CA SER A 107 -0.58 4.79 2.34
C SER A 107 -0.43 3.64 3.36
N GLY A 108 -1.23 3.63 4.42
CA GLY A 108 -1.22 2.56 5.42
C GLY A 108 -1.70 1.22 4.87
N PHE A 109 -2.81 1.20 4.11
CA PHE A 109 -3.29 -0.01 3.46
C PHE A 109 -2.33 -0.51 2.39
N SER A 110 -1.69 0.38 1.65
CA SER A 110 -0.71 -0.01 0.63
C SER A 110 0.51 -0.69 1.25
N LEU A 111 1.05 -0.11 2.33
CA LEU A 111 2.13 -0.73 3.10
C LEU A 111 1.75 -2.15 3.58
N PHE A 112 0.54 -2.30 4.11
CA PHE A 112 0.03 -3.60 4.58
C PHE A 112 -0.12 -4.61 3.43
N PHE A 113 -0.76 -4.23 2.32
CA PHE A 113 -0.96 -5.12 1.19
C PHE A 113 0.35 -5.49 0.50
N TRP A 114 1.34 -4.60 0.46
CA TRP A 114 2.66 -4.94 -0.07
C TRP A 114 3.31 -6.11 0.70
N LEU A 115 3.20 -6.09 2.04
CA LEU A 115 3.69 -7.18 2.90
C LEU A 115 2.91 -8.48 2.70
N VAL A 116 1.58 -8.38 2.58
CA VAL A 116 0.70 -9.52 2.29
C VAL A 116 1.04 -10.14 0.93
N LEU A 117 1.25 -9.32 -0.10
CA LEU A 117 1.60 -9.76 -1.45
C LEU A 117 2.91 -10.57 -1.43
N ARG A 118 3.94 -10.09 -0.73
CA ARG A 118 5.21 -10.83 -0.57
C ARG A 118 5.00 -12.19 0.09
N ARG A 119 4.18 -12.24 1.15
CA ARG A 119 3.83 -13.49 1.84
C ARG A 119 3.12 -14.45 0.89
N LEU A 120 2.11 -13.99 0.16
CA LEU A 120 1.33 -14.80 -0.77
C LEU A 120 2.21 -15.40 -1.87
N VAL A 121 3.05 -14.59 -2.52
CA VAL A 121 3.96 -15.07 -3.57
C VAL A 121 4.91 -16.15 -3.03
N THR A 122 5.44 -15.96 -1.82
CA THR A 122 6.33 -16.94 -1.19
C THR A 122 5.62 -18.26 -0.91
N LEU A 123 4.41 -18.21 -0.34
CA LEU A 123 3.60 -19.39 -0.04
C LEU A 123 3.19 -20.14 -1.30
N ILE A 124 2.76 -19.43 -2.34
CA ILE A 124 2.40 -20.04 -3.63
C ILE A 124 3.62 -20.71 -4.26
N THR A 125 4.80 -20.08 -4.19
CA THR A 125 6.04 -20.67 -4.70
C THR A 125 6.43 -21.94 -3.94
N GLN A 126 6.25 -21.95 -2.60
CA GLN A 126 6.50 -23.14 -1.78
C GLN A 126 5.53 -24.27 -2.11
N LEU A 127 4.23 -23.97 -2.17
CA LEU A 127 3.19 -24.96 -2.51
C LEU A 127 3.41 -25.54 -3.91
N ALA A 128 3.79 -24.72 -4.89
CA ALA A 128 4.10 -25.17 -6.24
C ALA A 128 5.30 -26.14 -6.27
N LYS A 129 6.29 -25.96 -5.38
CA LYS A 129 7.44 -26.85 -5.26
C LYS A 129 7.05 -28.18 -4.60
N GLU A 130 6.25 -28.15 -3.54
CA GLU A 130 5.75 -29.37 -2.88
C GLU A 130 4.91 -30.23 -3.82
N LEU A 131 4.05 -29.63 -4.65
CA LEU A 131 3.23 -30.35 -5.62
C LEU A 131 4.04 -30.96 -6.79
N SER A 132 5.32 -30.58 -6.94
CA SER A 132 6.21 -31.05 -8.02
C SER A 132 7.08 -32.25 -7.65
N ASN A 133 7.20 -32.53 -6.35
CA ASN A 133 7.89 -33.70 -5.80
C ASN A 133 6.91 -34.86 -5.58
#